data_AF-A0A8T1VWP2-F1
#
_entry.id   AF-A0A8T1VWP2-F1
#
_cell.length_a   1.000
_cell.length_b   1.000
_cell.length_c   1.000
_cell.angle_alpha   90.00
_cell.angle_beta   90.00
_cell.angle_gamma   90.00
#
_symmetry.space_group_name_H-M   'P 1'
#
loop_
_entity.id
_entity.type
_entity.pdbx_description
1 polymer ?
#
loop_
_entity_poly.entity_id
_entity_poly.type
_entity_poly.pdbx_seq_one_letter_code
_entity_poly.pdbx_strand_id
1 'polypeptide(L)'
;MLGDKDAFEELFKSVETAYAEMDTVFTTNGLLGMETPGQDARMREGASGLYLDVFATKVFPFEFDDVATAVWNHFRGNDKHNGVVYENATKNLETSSDIIMEAFTMEVMDRKSRASFRNKQVVRRFVEADRQVVVWVGRGHGLQHTNSPFSSFGFVEKGYVVTKRPTSLTPGHDGFTIVQMCTLSLPQMAAGCSIDRTAAGEFTEFVMNVIAASASASQELIENVLLEQTLKKRQEIHVLPSS
;
A
#
# COMPACT_ATOMS: atom_id res chain seq x y z
N MET A 1 -2.12 -16.19 -21.89
CA MET A 1 -3.51 -15.96 -21.44
C MET A 1 -3.89 -16.89 -20.29
N LEU A 2 -3.71 -18.22 -20.38
CA LEU A 2 -3.92 -19.12 -19.21
C LEU A 2 -3.02 -18.77 -18.01
N GLY A 3 -1.70 -18.65 -18.23
CA GLY A 3 -0.75 -18.36 -17.14
C GLY A 3 -0.85 -16.96 -16.49
N ASP A 4 -1.61 -16.03 -17.06
CA ASP A 4 -1.91 -14.76 -16.38
C ASP A 4 -3.12 -14.92 -15.46
N LYS A 5 -4.15 -15.65 -15.91
CA LYS A 5 -5.35 -15.93 -15.11
C LYS A 5 -5.00 -16.73 -13.85
N ASP A 6 -4.23 -17.81 -14.00
CA ASP A 6 -3.81 -18.66 -12.88
C ASP A 6 -2.99 -17.85 -11.85
N ALA A 7 -2.16 -16.92 -12.32
CA ALA A 7 -1.39 -16.03 -11.45
C ALA A 7 -2.28 -15.05 -10.65
N PHE A 8 -3.38 -14.54 -11.23
CA PHE A 8 -4.32 -13.68 -10.50
C PHE A 8 -5.21 -14.46 -9.54
N GLU A 9 -5.58 -15.70 -9.86
CA GLU A 9 -6.29 -16.59 -8.93
C GLU A 9 -5.45 -16.90 -7.68
N GLU A 10 -4.14 -17.11 -7.84
CA GLU A 10 -3.20 -17.28 -6.72
C GLU A 10 -3.07 -16.00 -5.88
N LEU A 11 -2.92 -14.84 -6.52
CA LEU A 11 -2.86 -13.56 -5.82
C LEU A 11 -4.17 -13.28 -5.07
N PHE A 12 -5.33 -13.60 -5.65
CA PHE A 12 -6.62 -13.44 -5.01
C PHE A 12 -6.75 -14.32 -3.74
N LYS A 13 -6.40 -15.60 -3.82
CA LYS A 13 -6.33 -16.49 -2.63
C LYS A 13 -5.36 -15.95 -1.57
N SER A 14 -4.25 -15.36 -2.02
CA SER A 14 -3.26 -14.77 -1.14
C SER A 14 -3.78 -13.52 -0.43
N VAL A 15 -4.62 -12.70 -1.08
CA VAL A 15 -5.28 -11.54 -0.45
C VAL A 15 -6.23 -11.96 0.67
N GLU A 16 -7.04 -13.01 0.46
CA GLU A 16 -7.92 -13.53 1.52
C GLU A 16 -7.12 -14.04 2.71
N THR A 17 -6.03 -14.77 2.44
CA THR A 17 -5.13 -15.28 3.47
C THR A 17 -4.46 -14.13 4.22
N ALA A 18 -3.97 -13.12 3.50
CA ALA A 18 -3.35 -11.94 4.08
C ALA A 18 -4.31 -11.20 5.01
N TYR A 19 -5.58 -11.03 4.61
CA TYR A 19 -6.62 -10.43 5.44
C TYR A 19 -6.86 -11.23 6.73
N ALA A 20 -6.98 -12.55 6.64
CA ALA A 20 -7.15 -13.41 7.82
C ALA A 20 -5.96 -13.35 8.80
N GLU A 21 -4.74 -13.10 8.30
CA GLU A 21 -3.52 -12.97 9.11
C GLU A 21 -3.28 -11.55 9.67
N MET A 22 -4.08 -10.56 9.25
CA MET A 22 -3.81 -9.14 9.51
C MET A 22 -3.62 -8.83 10.99
N ASP A 23 -4.49 -9.31 11.88
CA ASP A 23 -4.41 -9.00 13.31
C ASP A 23 -3.10 -9.56 13.92
N THR A 24 -2.59 -10.68 13.42
CA THR A 24 -1.28 -11.22 13.83
C THR A 24 -0.14 -10.33 13.35
N VAL A 25 -0.20 -9.84 12.10
CA VAL A 25 0.78 -8.90 11.54
C VAL A 25 0.78 -7.60 12.34
N PHE A 26 -0.38 -7.05 12.66
CA PHE A 26 -0.53 -5.81 13.40
C PHE A 26 -0.05 -5.95 14.84
N THR A 27 -0.31 -7.10 15.47
CA THR A 27 0.21 -7.40 16.81
C THR A 27 1.75 -7.47 16.80
N THR A 28 2.34 -8.17 15.83
CA THR A 28 3.80 -8.33 15.69
C THR A 28 4.52 -7.01 15.41
N ASN A 29 3.82 -6.07 14.77
CA ASN A 29 4.33 -4.72 14.49
C ASN A 29 3.97 -3.68 15.55
N GLY A 30 3.24 -4.07 16.61
CA GLY A 30 2.81 -3.15 17.67
C GLY A 30 1.73 -2.15 17.23
N LEU A 31 1.05 -2.41 16.12
CA LEU A 31 0.06 -1.51 15.52
C LEU A 31 -1.33 -1.62 16.15
N LEU A 32 -1.70 -2.79 16.71
CA LEU A 32 -3.07 -3.04 17.16
C LEU A 32 -3.58 -1.97 18.14
N GLY A 33 -2.74 -1.57 19.10
CA GLY A 33 -3.02 -0.51 20.08
C GLY A 33 -2.38 0.85 19.79
N MET A 34 -1.76 1.05 18.62
CA MET A 34 -1.10 2.32 18.31
C MET A 34 -2.11 3.34 17.81
N GLU A 35 -2.26 4.44 18.56
CA GLU A 35 -3.13 5.56 18.20
C GLU A 35 -2.36 6.87 17.99
N THR A 36 -1.05 6.85 18.21
CA THR A 36 -0.18 8.01 17.96
C THR A 36 0.38 7.98 16.54
N PRO A 37 0.54 9.14 15.87
CA PRO A 37 1.24 9.21 14.59
C PRO A 37 2.68 8.70 14.71
N GLY A 38 3.15 8.02 13.67
CA GLY A 38 4.51 7.50 13.63
C GLY A 38 4.75 6.62 12.42
N GLN A 39 6.02 6.48 12.04
CA GLN A 39 6.44 5.63 10.93
C GLN A 39 7.75 4.94 11.31
N ASP A 40 7.91 3.71 10.86
CA ASP A 40 9.15 2.95 11.02
C ASP A 40 9.34 1.99 9.84
N ALA A 41 10.59 1.61 9.60
CA ALA A 41 10.98 0.66 8.57
C ALA A 41 12.05 -0.27 9.14
N ARG A 42 11.77 -1.58 9.12
CA ARG A 42 12.63 -2.58 9.76
C ARG A 42 12.87 -3.74 8.81
N MET A 43 13.98 -4.41 9.07
CA MET A 43 14.34 -5.66 8.45
C MET A 43 14.22 -6.77 9.50
N ARG A 44 13.52 -7.85 9.18
CA ARG A 44 13.27 -8.98 10.10
C ARG A 44 13.53 -10.31 9.42
N GLU A 45 13.80 -11.32 10.23
CA GLU A 45 13.91 -12.71 9.78
C GLU A 45 12.62 -13.45 10.11
N GLY A 46 12.02 -14.08 9.09
CA GLY A 46 10.83 -14.91 9.21
C GLY A 46 11.08 -16.33 8.70
N ALA A 47 10.06 -17.18 8.76
CA ALA A 47 10.15 -18.58 8.32
C ALA A 47 10.58 -18.73 6.85
N SER A 48 10.23 -17.75 6.02
CA SER A 48 10.57 -17.71 4.58
C SER A 48 11.85 -16.91 4.28
N GLY A 49 12.61 -16.54 5.32
CA GLY A 49 13.82 -15.73 5.22
C GLY A 49 13.61 -14.27 5.60
N LEU A 50 14.54 -13.43 5.14
CA LEU A 50 14.56 -12.00 5.42
C LEU A 50 13.39 -11.28 4.74
N TYR A 51 12.70 -10.42 5.49
CA TYR A 51 11.65 -9.55 4.96
C TYR A 51 11.77 -8.15 5.54
N LEU A 52 11.16 -7.21 4.83
CA LEU A 52 11.05 -5.81 5.23
C LEU A 52 9.64 -5.58 5.76
N ASP A 53 9.52 -4.91 6.89
CA ASP A 53 8.26 -4.31 7.31
C ASP A 53 8.39 -2.80 7.39
N VAL A 54 7.38 -2.12 6.87
CA VAL A 54 7.24 -0.68 6.98
C VAL A 54 5.85 -0.41 7.50
N PHE A 55 5.74 0.43 8.52
CA PHE A 55 4.44 0.88 8.98
C PHE A 55 4.40 2.39 9.09
N ALA A 56 3.20 2.94 8.91
CA ALA A 56 2.93 4.35 9.13
C ALA A 56 1.53 4.52 9.72
N THR A 57 1.40 5.24 10.83
CA THR A 57 0.12 5.60 11.45
C THR A 57 -0.06 7.10 11.39
N LYS A 58 -1.27 7.54 11.04
CA LYS A 58 -1.67 8.94 11.02
C LYS A 58 -3.06 9.09 11.61
N VAL A 59 -3.26 10.18 12.34
CA VAL A 59 -4.56 10.59 12.87
C VAL A 59 -5.07 11.74 12.01
N PHE A 60 -6.24 11.54 11.43
CA PHE A 60 -6.92 12.49 10.58
C PHE A 60 -8.02 13.19 11.39
N PRO A 61 -8.09 14.53 11.40
CA PRO A 61 -9.17 15.29 12.04
C PRO A 61 -10.42 15.33 11.15
N PHE A 62 -10.84 14.15 10.69
CA PHE A 62 -11.99 13.95 9.81
C PHE A 62 -12.79 12.73 10.25
N GLU A 63 -14.08 12.74 9.94
CA GLU A 63 -15.01 11.64 10.21
C GLU A 63 -14.62 10.36 9.49
N PHE A 64 -14.97 9.23 10.10
CA PHE A 64 -14.63 7.90 9.61
C PHE A 64 -15.06 7.66 8.16
N ASP A 65 -16.29 8.04 7.79
CA ASP A 65 -16.83 7.75 6.46
C ASP A 65 -16.10 8.54 5.36
N ASP A 66 -15.76 9.81 5.62
CA ASP A 66 -14.99 10.65 4.70
C ASP A 66 -13.57 10.06 4.51
N VAL A 67 -12.91 9.67 5.61
CA VAL A 67 -11.56 9.09 5.57
C VAL A 67 -11.55 7.70 4.91
N ALA A 68 -12.47 6.81 5.27
CA ALA A 68 -12.57 5.48 4.69
C ALA A 68 -12.82 5.55 3.17
N THR A 69 -13.68 6.49 2.74
CA THR A 69 -13.93 6.75 1.32
C THR A 69 -12.69 7.26 0.61
N ALA A 70 -11.98 8.24 1.19
CA ALA A 70 -10.74 8.77 0.62
C ALA A 70 -9.65 7.70 0.51
N VAL A 71 -9.49 6.87 1.55
CA VAL A 71 -8.56 5.73 1.57
C VAL A 71 -8.89 4.76 0.43
N TRP A 72 -10.14 4.31 0.30
CA TRP A 72 -10.49 3.39 -0.78
C TRP A 72 -10.27 4.01 -2.16
N ASN A 73 -10.64 5.28 -2.33
CA ASN A 73 -10.45 5.99 -3.59
C ASN A 73 -8.99 6.14 -3.99
N HIS A 74 -8.08 6.33 -3.03
CA HIS A 74 -6.64 6.34 -3.29
C HIS A 74 -6.16 4.96 -3.73
N PHE A 75 -6.44 3.90 -2.97
CA PHE A 75 -5.93 2.55 -3.28
C PHE A 75 -6.63 1.88 -4.47
N ARG A 76 -7.77 2.43 -4.94
CA ARG A 76 -8.35 2.05 -6.21
C ARG A 76 -7.89 2.86 -7.41
N GLY A 77 -7.33 4.04 -7.17
CA GLY A 77 -6.85 4.95 -8.20
C GLY A 77 -5.48 4.56 -8.73
N ASN A 78 -4.98 5.31 -9.72
CA ASN A 78 -3.61 5.15 -10.22
C ASN A 78 -2.60 6.00 -9.42
N ASP A 79 -3.07 6.96 -8.62
CA ASP A 79 -2.27 7.84 -7.77
C ASP A 79 -1.58 7.09 -6.62
N LYS A 80 -2.01 5.87 -6.29
CA LYS A 80 -1.32 4.98 -5.35
C LYS A 80 0.08 4.56 -5.79
N HIS A 81 0.38 4.63 -7.08
CA HIS A 81 1.66 4.22 -7.62
C HIS A 81 2.67 5.36 -7.49
N ASN A 82 3.47 5.33 -6.43
CA ASN A 82 4.52 6.31 -6.15
C ASN A 82 5.75 6.12 -7.08
N GLY A 83 5.55 6.33 -8.37
CA GLY A 83 6.56 6.17 -9.43
C GLY A 83 6.01 6.51 -10.81
N VAL A 84 6.84 6.40 -11.84
CA VAL A 84 6.39 6.60 -13.23
C VAL A 84 5.78 5.29 -13.71
N VAL A 85 4.45 5.24 -13.74
CA VAL A 85 3.71 4.15 -14.39
C VAL A 85 3.63 4.43 -15.87
N TYR A 86 4.11 3.52 -16.71
CA TYR A 86 4.03 3.70 -18.16
C TYR A 86 2.59 3.57 -18.63
N GLU A 87 2.12 4.54 -19.41
CA GLU A 87 0.71 4.82 -19.77
C GLU A 87 -0.02 3.69 -20.52
N ASN A 88 0.70 2.64 -20.95
CA ASN A 88 0.14 1.44 -21.61
C ASN A 88 0.40 0.12 -20.84
N ALA A 89 1.02 0.22 -19.67
CA ALA A 89 1.40 -0.96 -18.89
C ALA A 89 0.28 -1.42 -17.96
N THR A 90 -0.60 -0.51 -17.53
CA THR A 90 -1.72 -0.82 -16.63
C THR A 90 -2.85 -1.53 -17.36
N LYS A 91 -3.04 -2.82 -17.06
CA LYS A 91 -4.21 -3.59 -17.47
C LYS A 91 -5.07 -3.85 -16.24
N ASN A 92 -6.20 -3.15 -16.13
CA ASN A 92 -7.27 -3.51 -15.20
C ASN A 92 -7.95 -4.76 -15.77
N LEU A 93 -7.65 -5.91 -15.19
CA LEU A 93 -8.09 -7.20 -15.73
C LEU A 93 -9.49 -7.53 -15.25
N GLU A 94 -9.79 -7.24 -13.98
CA GLU A 94 -11.12 -7.37 -13.38
C GLU A 94 -11.27 -6.33 -12.26
N THR A 95 -12.44 -5.69 -12.18
CA THR A 95 -12.75 -4.73 -11.12
C THR A 95 -14.19 -4.94 -10.67
N SER A 96 -14.36 -5.33 -9.41
CA SER A 96 -15.66 -5.24 -8.72
C SER A 96 -15.69 -4.00 -7.81
N SER A 97 -16.77 -3.76 -7.08
CA SER A 97 -16.85 -2.61 -6.15
C SER A 97 -15.72 -2.57 -5.12
N ASP A 98 -15.17 -3.74 -4.79
CA ASP A 98 -14.24 -3.93 -3.67
C ASP A 98 -12.96 -4.67 -4.05
N ILE A 99 -12.77 -5.07 -5.32
CA ILE A 99 -11.60 -5.84 -5.76
C ILE A 99 -11.05 -5.23 -7.04
N ILE A 100 -9.73 -5.13 -7.12
CA ILE A 100 -8.98 -4.63 -8.27
C ILE A 100 -7.89 -5.63 -8.58
N MET A 101 -7.83 -6.07 -9.82
CA MET A 101 -6.75 -6.89 -10.35
C MET A 101 -6.05 -6.12 -11.44
N GLU A 102 -4.77 -5.84 -11.24
CA GLU A 102 -4.00 -5.04 -12.18
C GLU A 102 -2.61 -5.64 -12.43
N ALA A 103 -2.15 -5.49 -13.66
CA ALA A 103 -0.76 -5.66 -14.04
C ALA A 103 -0.25 -4.32 -14.56
N PHE A 104 0.93 -3.89 -14.14
CA PHE A 104 1.52 -2.63 -14.58
C PHE A 104 3.05 -2.70 -14.58
N THR A 105 3.69 -1.78 -15.29
CA THR A 105 5.13 -1.58 -15.23
C THR A 105 5.37 -0.22 -14.60
N MET A 106 6.16 -0.19 -13.55
CA MET A 106 6.50 1.02 -12.83
C MET A 106 8.01 1.20 -12.82
N GLU A 107 8.45 2.39 -13.21
CA GLU A 107 9.81 2.86 -12.95
C GLU A 107 9.84 3.57 -11.60
N VAL A 108 10.75 3.10 -10.75
CA VAL A 108 10.97 3.61 -9.42
C VAL A 108 12.41 4.12 -9.35
N MET A 109 12.55 5.30 -8.78
CA MET A 109 13.84 5.96 -8.59
C MET A 109 14.06 6.20 -7.11
N ASP A 110 15.23 5.82 -6.61
CA ASP A 110 15.75 6.37 -5.35
C ASP A 110 16.87 7.38 -5.67
N ARG A 111 17.61 7.83 -4.65
CA ARG A 111 18.68 8.81 -4.85
C ARG A 111 19.85 8.33 -5.72
N LYS A 112 20.03 7.02 -5.89
CA LYS A 112 21.24 6.39 -6.48
C LYS A 112 20.92 5.48 -7.67
N SER A 113 19.70 4.98 -7.75
CA SER A 113 19.31 3.84 -8.57
C SER A 113 17.97 4.09 -9.24
N ARG A 114 17.87 3.59 -10.47
CA ARG A 114 16.62 3.54 -11.22
C ARG A 114 16.34 2.09 -11.59
N ALA A 115 15.12 1.65 -11.33
CA ALA A 115 14.71 0.29 -11.61
C ALA A 115 13.27 0.26 -12.10
N SER A 116 13.03 -0.61 -13.08
CA SER A 116 11.69 -0.83 -13.61
C SER A 116 11.25 -2.22 -13.23
N PHE A 117 10.04 -2.31 -12.68
CA PHE A 117 9.44 -3.57 -12.26
C PHE A 117 8.17 -3.82 -13.07
N ARG A 118 8.00 -5.05 -13.52
CA ARG A 118 6.70 -5.54 -13.96
C ARG A 118 5.98 -6.12 -12.75
N ASN A 119 4.87 -5.49 -12.39
CA ASN A 119 4.08 -5.82 -11.23
C ASN A 119 2.76 -6.47 -11.64
N LYS A 120 2.30 -7.40 -10.80
CA LYS A 120 0.92 -7.86 -10.76
C LYS A 120 0.45 -7.76 -9.32
N GLN A 121 -0.74 -7.24 -9.09
CA GLN A 121 -1.32 -7.21 -7.76
C GLN A 121 -2.83 -7.38 -7.77
N VAL A 122 -3.33 -7.82 -6.62
CA VAL A 122 -4.74 -7.79 -6.27
C VAL A 122 -4.88 -6.89 -5.06
N VAL A 123 -5.77 -5.90 -5.16
CA VAL A 123 -6.18 -5.03 -4.06
C VAL A 123 -7.62 -5.36 -3.72
N ARG A 124 -7.94 -5.52 -2.43
CA ARG A 124 -9.30 -5.77 -1.96
C ARG A 124 -9.65 -4.92 -0.75
N ARG A 125 -10.87 -4.41 -0.74
CA ARG A 125 -11.48 -3.73 0.41
C ARG A 125 -12.39 -4.69 1.18
N PHE A 126 -12.31 -4.60 2.50
CA PHE A 126 -13.18 -5.24 3.47
C PHE A 126 -13.79 -4.16 4.35
N VAL A 127 -15.11 -4.21 4.55
CA VAL A 127 -15.84 -3.28 5.41
C VAL A 127 -16.40 -4.09 6.57
N GLU A 128 -15.97 -3.75 7.78
CA GLU A 128 -16.40 -4.35 9.04
C GLU A 128 -17.29 -3.37 9.82
N ALA A 129 -17.80 -3.79 10.98
CA ALA A 129 -18.69 -2.95 11.79
C ALA A 129 -17.99 -1.71 12.35
N ASP A 130 -16.69 -1.81 12.66
CA ASP A 130 -15.90 -0.81 13.38
C ASP A 130 -14.68 -0.29 12.59
N ARG A 131 -14.35 -0.93 11.46
CA ARG A 131 -13.18 -0.58 10.63
C ARG A 131 -13.39 -0.86 9.15
N GLN A 132 -12.59 -0.20 8.32
CA GLN A 132 -12.37 -0.57 6.93
C GLN A 132 -10.94 -1.08 6.79
N VAL A 133 -10.75 -2.16 6.03
CA VAL A 133 -9.44 -2.72 5.71
C VAL A 133 -9.25 -2.75 4.20
N VAL A 134 -8.16 -2.18 3.72
CA VAL A 134 -7.68 -2.40 2.35
C VAL A 134 -6.46 -3.30 2.42
N VAL A 135 -6.48 -4.40 1.68
CA VAL A 135 -5.37 -5.35 1.59
C VAL A 135 -4.90 -5.42 0.15
N TRP A 136 -3.59 -5.40 -0.07
CA TRP A 136 -3.02 -5.75 -1.36
C TRP A 136 -2.02 -6.89 -1.22
N VAL A 137 -1.96 -7.73 -2.24
CA VAL A 137 -0.88 -8.70 -2.42
C VAL A 137 -0.37 -8.56 -3.84
N GLY A 138 0.94 -8.38 -3.98
CA GLY A 138 1.59 -8.09 -5.23
C GLY A 138 2.88 -8.89 -5.42
N ARG A 139 3.28 -9.03 -6.68
CA ARG A 139 4.58 -9.53 -7.07
C ARG A 139 5.20 -8.64 -8.13
N GLY A 140 6.43 -8.23 -7.91
CA GLY A 140 7.24 -7.45 -8.83
C GLY A 140 8.45 -8.23 -9.33
N HIS A 141 8.77 -8.08 -10.61
CA HIS A 141 9.99 -8.61 -11.22
C HIS A 141 10.75 -7.50 -11.93
N GLY A 142 12.05 -7.39 -11.65
CA GLY A 142 12.95 -6.45 -12.31
C GLY A 142 13.01 -6.68 -13.82
N LEU A 143 13.09 -5.59 -14.58
CA LEU A 143 13.23 -5.63 -16.04
C LEU A 143 14.68 -5.50 -16.46
N GLN A 144 15.10 -6.33 -17.41
CA GLN A 144 16.47 -6.42 -17.89
C GLN A 144 16.87 -5.27 -18.84
N HIS A 145 15.88 -4.63 -19.48
CA HIS A 145 16.11 -3.65 -20.56
C HIS A 145 16.57 -2.26 -20.09
N THR A 146 16.72 -2.03 -18.79
CA THR A 146 16.97 -0.68 -18.24
C THR A 146 18.38 -0.43 -17.70
N ASN A 147 19.35 -1.33 -17.97
CA ASN A 147 20.68 -1.33 -17.34
C ASN A 147 20.60 -1.27 -15.80
N SER A 148 19.47 -1.70 -15.23
CA SER A 148 19.24 -1.66 -13.78
C SER A 148 20.04 -2.77 -13.09
N PRO A 149 20.72 -2.46 -11.95
CA PRO A 149 21.41 -3.49 -11.15
C PRO A 149 20.43 -4.53 -10.58
N PHE A 150 19.13 -4.27 -10.62
CA PHE A 150 18.09 -5.10 -10.01
C PHE A 150 17.35 -6.02 -10.98
N SER A 151 17.85 -6.20 -12.21
CA SER A 151 17.18 -7.02 -13.23
C SER A 151 17.00 -8.50 -12.88
N SER A 152 17.82 -9.04 -11.98
CA SER A 152 17.71 -10.40 -11.44
C SER A 152 16.87 -10.48 -10.17
N PHE A 153 16.42 -9.34 -9.64
CA PHE A 153 15.68 -9.24 -8.39
C PHE A 153 14.18 -9.06 -8.64
N GLY A 154 13.41 -9.41 -7.62
CA GLY A 154 11.97 -9.18 -7.56
C GLY A 154 11.53 -9.11 -6.11
N PHE A 155 10.22 -9.03 -5.90
CA PHE A 155 9.64 -9.05 -4.57
C PHE A 155 8.25 -9.67 -4.60
N VAL A 156 7.86 -10.25 -3.47
CA VAL A 156 6.46 -10.49 -3.15
C VAL A 156 6.11 -9.58 -1.98
N GLU A 157 5.03 -8.84 -2.11
CA GLU A 157 4.57 -7.93 -1.07
C GLU A 157 3.15 -8.25 -0.66
N LYS A 158 2.86 -7.99 0.61
CA LYS A 158 1.49 -7.83 1.09
C LYS A 158 1.42 -6.57 1.92
N GLY A 159 0.34 -5.82 1.79
CA GLY A 159 0.14 -4.64 2.61
C GLY A 159 -1.30 -4.43 3.03
N TYR A 160 -1.44 -3.56 3.99
CA TYR A 160 -2.64 -3.35 4.78
C TYR A 160 -2.84 -1.86 5.01
N VAL A 161 -4.08 -1.40 4.91
CA VAL A 161 -4.54 -0.10 5.39
C VAL A 161 -5.75 -0.32 6.26
N VAL A 162 -5.60 -0.06 7.56
CA VAL A 162 -6.69 -0.12 8.52
C VAL A 162 -7.15 1.30 8.82
N THR A 163 -8.40 1.58 8.49
CA THR A 163 -9.09 2.81 8.87
C THR A 163 -10.01 2.47 10.04
N LYS A 164 -9.84 3.15 11.19
CA LYS A 164 -10.62 2.90 12.41
C LYS A 164 -10.83 4.17 13.23
N ARG A 165 -11.85 4.18 14.07
CA ARG A 165 -12.03 5.25 15.08
C ARG A 165 -11.06 5.02 16.25
N PRO A 166 -10.50 6.08 16.87
CA PRO A 166 -9.75 5.97 18.12
C PRO A 166 -10.60 5.34 19.22
N THR A 167 -9.99 4.46 20.02
CA THR A 167 -10.63 3.86 21.20
C THR A 167 -10.36 4.64 22.48
N SER A 168 -9.28 5.45 22.52
CA SER A 168 -8.92 6.25 23.69
C SER A 168 -9.66 7.60 23.80
N LEU A 169 -10.32 8.06 22.73
CA LEU A 169 -11.05 9.32 22.76
C LEU A 169 -12.37 9.14 23.52
N THR A 170 -12.62 10.05 24.45
CA THR A 170 -13.88 10.12 25.21
C THR A 170 -15.08 10.23 24.27
N PRO A 171 -16.22 9.58 24.56
CA PRO A 171 -17.46 9.73 23.80
C PRO A 171 -17.80 11.23 23.63
N GLY A 172 -17.98 11.68 22.39
CA GLY A 172 -18.24 13.09 22.04
C GLY A 172 -17.05 13.86 21.46
N HIS A 173 -15.87 13.24 21.30
CA HIS A 173 -14.81 13.70 20.38
C HIS A 173 -14.93 12.97 19.04
N ASP A 174 -16.12 13.06 18.45
CA ASP A 174 -16.39 12.57 17.10
C ASP A 174 -15.66 13.48 16.10
N GLY A 175 -15.08 12.91 15.05
CA GLY A 175 -14.31 13.67 14.05
C GLY A 175 -12.82 13.37 13.98
N PHE A 176 -12.34 12.29 14.62
CA PHE A 176 -10.99 11.78 14.38
C PHE A 176 -11.02 10.34 13.86
N THR A 177 -10.14 10.05 12.91
CA THR A 177 -9.98 8.72 12.33
C THR A 177 -8.51 8.37 12.25
N ILE A 178 -8.17 7.15 12.64
CA ILE A 178 -6.82 6.60 12.53
C ILE A 178 -6.70 5.82 11.22
N VAL A 179 -5.63 6.07 10.49
CA VAL A 179 -5.22 5.25 9.35
C VAL A 179 -3.85 4.64 9.66
N GLN A 180 -3.80 3.31 9.63
CA GLN A 180 -2.58 2.54 9.86
C GLN A 180 -2.23 1.79 8.57
N MET A 181 -1.07 2.07 8.02
CA MET A 181 -0.49 1.36 6.90
C MET A 181 0.57 0.39 7.40
N CYS A 182 0.60 -0.82 6.85
CA CYS A 182 1.66 -1.79 7.08
C CYS A 182 1.94 -2.55 5.79
N THR A 183 3.20 -2.58 5.37
CA THR A 183 3.64 -3.31 4.18
C THR A 183 4.73 -4.28 4.58
N LEU A 184 4.56 -5.54 4.19
CA LEU A 184 5.55 -6.59 4.31
C LEU A 184 6.07 -6.93 2.92
N SER A 185 7.37 -6.82 2.70
CA SER A 185 8.00 -7.14 1.42
C SER A 185 9.08 -8.20 1.59
N LEU A 186 9.00 -9.25 0.79
CA LEU A 186 9.94 -10.35 0.71
C LEU A 186 10.75 -10.19 -0.59
N PRO A 187 12.01 -9.74 -0.50
CA PRO A 187 12.93 -9.74 -1.64
C PRO A 187 13.09 -11.14 -2.22
N GLN A 188 13.10 -11.24 -3.54
CA GLN A 188 13.30 -12.49 -4.28
C GLN A 188 14.41 -12.34 -5.30
N MET A 189 15.06 -13.46 -5.61
CA MET A 189 16.04 -13.57 -6.69
C MET A 189 15.52 -14.54 -7.75
N ALA A 190 15.83 -14.25 -9.01
CA ALA A 190 15.55 -15.15 -10.12
C ALA A 190 16.27 -16.50 -9.92
N ALA A 191 15.58 -17.60 -10.24
CA ALA A 191 16.12 -18.94 -10.10
C ALA A 191 17.38 -19.12 -10.96
N GLY A 192 18.41 -19.75 -10.40
CA GLY A 192 19.68 -20.00 -11.09
C GLY A 192 20.67 -18.84 -11.10
N CYS A 193 20.31 -17.68 -10.53
CA CYS A 193 21.26 -16.59 -10.31
C CYS A 193 22.09 -16.81 -9.04
N SER A 194 23.39 -16.52 -9.10
CA SER A 194 24.23 -16.48 -7.89
C SER A 194 23.91 -15.24 -7.06
N ILE A 195 23.86 -15.40 -5.74
CA ILE A 195 23.63 -14.28 -4.82
C ILE A 195 24.91 -13.44 -4.72
N ASP A 196 24.89 -12.26 -5.32
CA ASP A 196 25.80 -11.18 -4.93
C ASP A 196 25.23 -10.51 -3.67
N ARG A 197 25.94 -10.66 -2.54
CA ARG A 197 25.50 -10.12 -1.26
C ARG A 197 25.44 -8.59 -1.25
N THR A 198 26.30 -7.94 -2.03
CA THR A 198 26.31 -6.47 -2.13
C THR A 198 25.06 -6.01 -2.87
N ALA A 199 24.80 -6.54 -4.06
CA ALA A 199 23.60 -6.21 -4.83
C ALA A 199 22.30 -6.56 -4.08
N ALA A 200 22.28 -7.67 -3.31
CA ALA A 200 21.13 -8.03 -2.49
C ALA A 200 20.89 -7.04 -1.35
N GLY A 201 21.96 -6.54 -0.72
CA GLY A 201 21.88 -5.49 0.29
C GLY A 201 21.35 -4.18 -0.31
N GLU A 202 21.90 -3.74 -1.44
CA GLU A 202 21.47 -2.54 -2.15
C GLU A 202 20.01 -2.62 -2.61
N PHE A 203 19.58 -3.77 -3.12
CA PHE A 203 18.18 -4.00 -3.50
C PHE A 203 17.25 -3.94 -2.29
N THR A 204 17.66 -4.51 -1.16
CA THR A 204 16.88 -4.50 0.08
C THR A 204 16.71 -3.07 0.61
N GLU A 205 17.79 -2.28 0.63
CA GLU A 205 17.75 -0.86 1.01
C GLU A 205 16.85 -0.05 0.05
N PHE A 206 16.99 -0.30 -1.26
CA PHE A 206 16.16 0.33 -2.29
C PHE A 206 14.66 0.05 -2.04
N VAL A 207 14.26 -1.21 -1.88
CA VAL A 207 12.85 -1.58 -1.64
C VAL A 207 12.33 -0.96 -0.34
N MET A 208 13.12 -0.97 0.73
CA MET A 208 12.73 -0.37 2.01
C MET A 208 12.44 1.13 1.86
N ASN A 209 13.33 1.88 1.19
CA ASN A 209 13.18 3.31 0.97
C ASN A 209 11.95 3.63 0.12
N VAL A 210 11.69 2.83 -0.92
CA VAL A 210 10.54 2.99 -1.79
C VAL A 210 9.23 2.78 -1.03
N ILE A 211 9.14 1.72 -0.21
CA ILE A 211 7.93 1.44 0.57
C ILE A 211 7.70 2.53 1.63
N ALA A 212 8.75 2.98 2.32
CA ALA A 212 8.66 4.06 3.30
C ALA A 212 8.21 5.38 2.67
N ALA A 213 8.79 5.76 1.52
CA ALA A 213 8.36 6.95 0.78
C ALA A 213 6.92 6.80 0.28
N SER A 214 6.54 5.61 -0.16
CA SER A 214 5.19 5.32 -0.64
C SER A 214 4.15 5.50 0.46
N ALA A 215 4.41 4.98 1.66
CA ALA A 215 3.51 5.15 2.81
C ALA A 215 3.31 6.62 3.18
N SER A 216 4.39 7.41 3.20
CA SER A 216 4.31 8.85 3.47
C SER A 216 3.51 9.59 2.39
N ALA A 217 3.80 9.33 1.11
CA ALA A 217 3.09 9.96 -0.01
C ALA A 217 1.59 9.61 -0.02
N SER A 218 1.23 8.35 0.26
CA SER A 218 -0.18 7.96 0.41
C SER A 218 -0.89 8.74 1.52
N GLN A 219 -0.25 8.92 2.68
CA GLN A 219 -0.82 9.70 3.78
C GLN A 219 -1.00 11.19 3.44
N GLU A 220 -0.12 11.78 2.64
CA GLU A 220 -0.21 13.16 2.16
C GLU A 220 -1.32 13.32 1.12
N LEU A 221 -1.39 12.40 0.14
CA LEU A 221 -2.42 12.44 -0.91
C LEU A 221 -3.83 12.28 -0.34
N ILE A 222 -4.01 11.35 0.60
CA ILE A 222 -5.29 11.16 1.30
C ILE A 222 -5.66 12.43 2.09
N GLU A 223 -4.70 13.06 2.78
CA GLU A 223 -4.93 14.30 3.52
C GLU A 223 -5.35 15.46 2.59
N ASN A 224 -4.64 15.63 1.47
CA ASN A 224 -4.93 16.68 0.50
C ASN A 224 -6.36 16.54 -0.05
N VAL A 225 -6.78 15.32 -0.40
CA VAL A 225 -8.16 15.06 -0.87
C VAL A 225 -9.19 15.44 0.20
N LEU A 226 -8.96 15.08 1.47
CA LEU A 226 -9.87 15.42 2.57
C LEU A 226 -9.96 16.93 2.82
N LEU A 227 -8.82 17.63 2.75
CA LEU A 227 -8.77 19.08 2.86
C LEU A 227 -9.51 19.77 1.71
N GLU A 228 -9.28 19.33 0.47
CA GLU A 228 -9.97 19.87 -0.71
C GLU A 228 -11.49 19.67 -0.64
N GLN A 229 -11.95 18.49 -0.24
CA GLN A 229 -13.37 18.21 -0.05
C GLN A 229 -13.99 19.14 1.00
N THR A 230 -13.27 19.39 2.09
CA THR A 230 -13.71 20.31 3.15
C THR A 230 -13.80 21.75 2.66
N LEU A 231 -12.82 22.20 1.87
CA LEU A 231 -12.83 23.54 1.27
C LEU A 231 -14.01 23.71 0.30
N LYS A 232 -14.29 22.71 -0.55
CA LYS A 232 -15.43 22.71 -1.47
C LYS A 232 -16.77 22.77 -0.72
N LYS A 233 -16.96 21.90 0.29
CA LYS A 233 -18.15 21.91 1.16
C LYS A 233 -18.38 23.30 1.79
N ARG A 234 -17.31 23.97 2.27
CA ARG A 234 -17.42 25.34 2.85
C ARG A 234 -17.80 26.39 1.83
N GLN A 235 -17.27 26.33 0.61
CA GLN A 235 -17.59 27.26 -0.47
C GLN A 235 -19.04 27.13 -0.91
N GLU A 236 -19.56 25.90 -1.02
CA GLU A 236 -20.95 25.62 -1.38
C GLU A 236 -21.94 26.13 -0.32
N ILE A 237 -21.61 26.00 0.97
CA ILE A 237 -22.42 26.55 2.07
C ILE A 237 -22.51 28.08 2.01
N HIS A 238 -21.45 28.77 1.56
CA HIS A 238 -21.45 30.24 1.44
C HIS A 238 -22.18 30.76 0.20
N VAL A 239 -22.59 29.89 -0.73
CA VAL A 239 -23.29 30.27 -1.97
C VAL A 239 -24.81 30.08 -1.88
N LEU A 240 -25.31 29.40 -0.85
CA LEU A 240 -26.76 29.32 -0.59
C LEU A 240 -27.25 30.65 0.03
N PRO A 241 -28.17 31.40 -0.61
CA PRO A 241 -28.70 32.62 -0.04
C PRO A 241 -29.57 32.27 1.17
N SER A 242 -29.40 33.02 2.26
CA SER A 242 -30.28 32.98 3.43
C SER A 242 -31.70 33.31 2.96
N SER A 243 -32.55 32.28 2.85
CA SER A 243 -33.98 32.40 2.60
C SER A 243 -34.74 32.79 3.87
#